data_AF-A0A5J4NQB4-F1
#
_entry.id   AF-A0A5J4NQB4-F1
#
_cell.length_a   1.000
_cell.length_b   1.000
_cell.length_c   1.000
_cell.angle_alpha   90.00
_cell.angle_beta   90.00
_cell.angle_gamma   90.00
#
_symmetry.space_group_name_H-M   'P 1'
#
loop_
_entity.id
_entity.type
_entity.pdbx_description
1 polymer ?
#
loop_
_entity_poly.entity_id
_entity_poly.type
_entity_poly.pdbx_seq_one_letter_code
_entity_poly.pdbx_strand_id
1 'polypeptide(L)'
;MEIGEVCELIVAPEYGYKDDKTMKFVVELFDTKGLDVSVQKNGSVRKSVLEKGWDSANPMLGLEADISYRPFNALENQDFRDVSYIVGDPIPSSVPECVDLAVRHMNTAERSLTLRYSAERSKTRTPDLAIHHNKTETC
;
A
#
# COMPACT_ATOMS: atom_id res chain seq x y z
N MET A 1 16.71 -0.83 8.30
CA MET A 1 16.34 -0.21 9.58
C MET A 1 15.16 -0.95 10.17
N GLU A 2 15.30 -1.45 11.38
CA GLU A 2 14.23 -2.00 12.20
C GLU A 2 13.65 -0.94 13.15
N ILE A 3 12.43 -1.14 13.65
CA ILE A 3 11.83 -0.21 14.63
C ILE A 3 12.69 -0.21 15.91
N GLY A 4 13.08 0.98 16.35
CA GLY A 4 13.99 1.23 17.48
C GLY A 4 15.47 1.24 17.09
N GLU A 5 15.82 0.93 15.85
CA GLU A 5 17.21 0.98 15.39
C GLU A 5 17.71 2.42 15.33
N VAL A 6 18.92 2.63 15.85
CA VAL A 6 19.72 3.84 15.63
C VAL A 6 20.92 3.47 14.76
N CYS A 7 21.09 4.15 13.64
CA CYS A 7 22.21 3.92 12.73
C CYS A 7 22.82 5.23 12.20
N GLU A 8 24.02 5.10 11.63
CA GLU A 8 24.74 6.19 10.97
C GLU A 8 24.77 5.97 9.46
N LEU A 9 24.33 6.97 8.71
CA LEU A 9 24.37 6.97 7.24
C LEU A 9 25.43 7.94 6.75
N ILE A 10 26.39 7.45 5.97
CA ILE A 10 27.36 8.27 5.23
C ILE A 10 26.87 8.33 3.77
N VAL A 11 26.45 9.50 3.33
CA VAL A 11 25.78 9.73 2.05
C VAL A 11 26.77 10.41 1.10
N ALA A 12 27.14 9.71 0.04
CA ALA A 12 27.97 10.27 -1.03
C ALA A 12 27.21 11.38 -1.80
N PRO A 13 27.91 12.35 -2.41
CA PRO A 13 27.27 13.50 -3.04
C PRO A 13 26.19 13.17 -4.08
N GLU A 14 26.36 12.09 -4.84
CA GLU A 14 25.39 11.62 -5.85
C GLU A 14 24.04 11.18 -5.26
N TYR A 15 23.98 10.92 -3.96
CA TYR A 15 22.77 10.57 -3.20
C TYR A 15 22.33 11.67 -2.21
N GLY A 16 23.10 12.76 -2.13
CA GLY A 16 22.90 13.87 -1.18
C GLY A 16 22.29 15.11 -1.84
N TYR A 17 22.70 16.29 -1.35
CA TYR A 17 22.38 17.54 -2.00
C TYR A 17 23.29 17.77 -3.21
N LYS A 18 22.83 18.54 -4.20
CA LYS A 18 23.61 18.90 -5.39
C LYS A 18 24.66 19.99 -5.08
N ASP A 19 25.44 19.78 -4.05
CA ASP A 19 26.51 20.69 -3.59
C ASP A 19 27.88 20.00 -3.46
N ASP A 20 28.01 18.80 -4.04
CA ASP A 20 29.23 17.98 -4.08
C ASP A 20 29.80 17.58 -2.70
N LYS A 21 28.98 17.63 -1.64
CA LYS A 21 29.43 17.26 -0.27
C LYS A 21 28.93 15.90 0.17
N THR A 22 29.82 15.14 0.81
CA THR A 22 29.45 13.95 1.58
C THR A 22 28.82 14.37 2.90
N MET A 23 27.69 13.75 3.25
CA MET A 23 26.98 14.04 4.49
C MET A 23 26.96 12.83 5.43
N LYS A 24 26.87 13.11 6.73
CA LYS A 24 26.70 12.11 7.77
C LYS A 24 25.41 12.39 8.54
N PHE A 25 24.54 11.39 8.64
CA PHE A 25 23.30 11.43 9.40
C PHE A 25 23.31 10.37 10.48
N VAL A 26 22.76 10.71 11.65
CA VAL A 26 22.40 9.73 12.68
C VAL A 26 20.88 9.65 12.68
N VAL A 27 20.34 8.47 12.44
CA VAL A 27 18.91 8.24 12.24
C VAL A 27 18.41 7.22 13.25
N GLU A 28 17.31 7.55 13.93
CA GLU A 28 16.55 6.64 14.79
C GLU A 28 15.17 6.39 14.16
N LEU A 29 14.79 5.11 14.01
CA LEU A 29 13.49 4.74 13.43
C LEU A 29 12.48 4.43 14.54
N PHE A 30 11.58 5.37 14.84
CA PHE A 30 10.58 5.19 15.91
C PHE A 30 9.40 4.28 15.54
N ASP A 31 8.85 4.44 14.33
CA ASP A 31 7.67 3.71 13.88
C ASP A 31 7.58 3.76 12.34
N THR A 32 6.87 2.81 11.74
CA THR A 32 6.57 2.80 10.31
C THR A 32 5.07 2.69 10.09
N LYS A 33 4.54 3.54 9.23
CA LYS A 33 3.11 3.62 8.92
C LYS A 33 2.97 3.60 7.41
N GLY A 34 2.09 2.72 6.91
CA GLY A 34 1.69 2.76 5.51
C GLY A 34 1.02 4.09 5.13
N LEU A 35 0.94 4.35 3.83
CA LEU A 35 0.29 5.53 3.27
C LEU A 35 -1.19 5.57 3.68
N ASP A 36 -1.65 6.67 4.25
CA ASP A 36 -3.07 6.87 4.55
C ASP A 36 -3.86 7.18 3.28
N VAL A 37 -4.69 6.23 2.89
CA VAL A 37 -5.56 6.28 1.70
C VAL A 37 -7.02 6.54 2.06
N SER A 38 -7.33 6.79 3.34
CA SER A 38 -8.69 7.18 3.74
C SER A 38 -9.08 8.53 3.16
N VAL A 39 -10.37 8.70 2.85
CA VAL A 39 -10.93 9.95 2.30
C VAL A 39 -10.66 11.14 3.22
N GLN A 40 -10.79 10.94 4.54
CA GLN A 40 -10.62 11.98 5.55
C GLN A 40 -9.17 12.15 6.02
N LYS A 41 -8.22 11.34 5.53
CA LYS A 41 -6.82 11.31 6.01
C LYS A 41 -6.72 11.15 7.54
N ASN A 42 -7.54 10.24 8.07
CA ASN A 42 -7.67 9.98 9.50
C ASN A 42 -7.02 8.66 9.96
N GLY A 43 -6.28 7.99 9.07
CA GLY A 43 -5.60 6.73 9.31
C GLY A 43 -6.49 5.50 9.30
N SER A 44 -7.78 5.62 8.98
CA SER A 44 -8.73 4.49 8.97
C SER A 44 -8.44 3.46 7.88
N VAL A 45 -7.75 3.84 6.80
CA VAL A 45 -7.29 2.92 5.76
C VAL A 45 -5.84 3.24 5.40
N ARG A 46 -4.96 2.25 5.48
CA ARG A 46 -3.55 2.40 5.14
C ARG A 46 -3.07 1.36 4.15
N LYS A 47 -2.20 1.78 3.24
CA LYS A 47 -1.58 0.97 2.20
C LYS A 47 -0.07 0.87 2.43
N SER A 48 0.48 -0.33 2.37
CA SER A 48 1.92 -0.57 2.39
C SER A 48 2.33 -1.35 1.14
N VAL A 49 3.27 -0.81 0.37
CA VAL A 49 3.80 -1.47 -0.83
C VAL A 49 4.71 -2.62 -0.42
N LEU A 50 4.41 -3.82 -0.91
CA LEU A 50 5.22 -5.02 -0.72
C LEU A 50 6.16 -5.23 -1.92
N GLU A 51 5.63 -5.07 -3.12
CA GLU A 51 6.39 -5.09 -4.38
C GLU A 51 5.97 -3.88 -5.21
N LYS A 52 6.95 -3.11 -5.67
CA LYS A 52 6.72 -1.88 -6.42
C LYS A 52 6.22 -2.21 -7.82
N GLY A 53 5.21 -1.50 -8.30
CA GLY A 53 4.81 -1.52 -9.70
C GLY A 53 5.84 -0.84 -10.61
N TRP A 54 5.63 -0.95 -11.93
CA TRP A 54 6.61 -0.52 -12.94
C TRP A 54 6.35 0.87 -13.52
N ASP A 55 5.11 1.35 -13.47
CA ASP A 55 4.75 2.68 -13.94
C ASP A 55 4.55 3.68 -12.79
N SER A 56 4.26 4.93 -13.17
CA SER A 56 3.90 6.00 -12.24
C SER A 56 2.41 6.34 -12.28
N ALA A 57 1.62 5.64 -13.10
CA ALA A 57 0.20 5.88 -13.25
C ALA A 57 -0.60 5.18 -12.14
N ASN A 58 -1.71 5.78 -11.75
CA ASN A 58 -2.68 5.16 -10.85
C ASN A 58 -4.04 5.02 -11.55
N PRO A 59 -4.83 3.98 -11.24
CA PRO A 59 -6.19 3.84 -11.75
C PRO A 59 -7.05 5.07 -11.46
N MET A 60 -7.72 5.59 -12.50
CA MET A 60 -8.57 6.79 -12.39
C MET A 60 -10.02 6.43 -12.08
N LEU A 61 -10.72 7.33 -11.38
CA LEU A 61 -12.15 7.19 -11.10
C LEU A 61 -12.97 7.08 -12.39
N GLY A 62 -13.94 6.17 -12.39
CA GLY A 62 -14.83 5.92 -13.53
C GLY A 62 -14.22 5.05 -14.63
N LEU A 63 -12.97 4.62 -14.49
CA LEU A 63 -12.35 3.63 -15.37
C LEU A 63 -12.41 2.23 -14.77
N GLU A 64 -12.37 1.23 -15.64
CA GLU A 64 -12.29 -0.17 -15.25
C GLU A 64 -10.88 -0.51 -14.73
N ALA A 65 -10.81 -1.36 -13.71
CA ALA A 65 -9.57 -1.94 -13.20
C ALA A 65 -9.73 -3.44 -12.93
N ASP A 66 -8.71 -4.19 -13.32
CA ASP A 66 -8.56 -5.61 -13.02
C ASP A 66 -7.66 -5.80 -11.80
N ILE A 67 -8.22 -6.34 -10.74
CA ILE A 67 -7.49 -6.58 -9.50
C ILE A 67 -7.61 -8.02 -9.06
N SER A 68 -6.61 -8.47 -8.33
CA SER A 68 -6.68 -9.68 -7.55
C SER A 68 -6.50 -9.34 -6.06
N TYR A 69 -7.32 -9.91 -5.19
CA TYR A 69 -7.19 -9.63 -3.76
C TYR A 69 -7.62 -10.79 -2.89
N ARG A 70 -7.11 -10.81 -1.65
CA ARG A 70 -7.47 -11.79 -0.64
C ARG A 70 -7.62 -11.15 0.75
N PRO A 71 -8.70 -11.44 1.49
CA PRO A 71 -8.80 -11.07 2.90
C PRO A 71 -7.63 -11.65 3.70
N PHE A 72 -7.06 -10.88 4.63
CA PHE A 72 -5.92 -11.34 5.43
C PHE A 72 -6.32 -12.44 6.42
N ASN A 73 -7.55 -12.37 6.95
CA ASN A 73 -8.12 -13.41 7.83
C ASN A 73 -8.68 -14.61 7.06
N ALA A 74 -8.42 -14.69 5.76
CA ALA A 74 -8.75 -15.86 5.00
C ALA A 74 -7.91 -17.05 5.52
N LEU A 75 -8.50 -18.25 5.59
CA LEU A 75 -7.74 -19.47 5.85
C LEU A 75 -6.53 -19.52 4.88
N GLU A 76 -5.38 -20.06 5.31
CA GLU A 76 -4.15 -20.07 4.48
C GLU A 76 -4.39 -20.59 3.05
N ASN A 77 -5.38 -21.46 2.88
CA ASN A 77 -5.78 -22.11 1.63
C ASN A 77 -6.85 -21.34 0.82
N GLN A 78 -7.25 -20.14 1.23
CA GLN A 78 -8.18 -19.36 0.44
C GLN A 78 -7.41 -18.69 -0.69
N ASP A 79 -7.90 -18.88 -1.91
CA ASP A 79 -7.32 -18.29 -3.11
C ASP A 79 -7.62 -16.80 -3.22
N PHE A 80 -6.81 -16.14 -4.04
CA PHE A 80 -7.10 -14.79 -4.49
C PHE A 80 -8.36 -14.77 -5.37
N ARG A 81 -9.05 -13.63 -5.34
CA ARG A 81 -10.22 -13.38 -6.19
C ARG A 81 -9.85 -12.35 -7.23
N ASP A 82 -9.91 -12.75 -8.49
CA ASP A 82 -9.77 -11.86 -9.63
C ASP A 82 -11.13 -11.19 -9.90
N VAL A 83 -11.13 -9.86 -10.05
CA VAL A 83 -12.33 -9.07 -10.29
C VAL A 83 -12.03 -7.84 -11.13
N SER A 84 -12.90 -7.59 -12.11
CA SER A 84 -12.96 -6.36 -12.89
C SER A 84 -14.09 -5.49 -12.34
N TYR A 85 -13.82 -4.21 -12.09
CA TYR A 85 -14.81 -3.27 -11.56
C TYR A 85 -14.48 -1.82 -11.95
N ILE A 86 -15.44 -0.92 -11.76
CA ILE A 86 -15.23 0.52 -11.99
C ILE A 86 -14.61 1.15 -10.73
N VAL A 87 -13.41 1.70 -10.89
CA VAL A 87 -12.70 2.41 -9.81
C VAL A 87 -13.54 3.59 -9.35
N GLY A 88 -13.78 3.69 -8.04
CA GLY A 88 -14.69 4.67 -7.48
C GLY A 88 -16.12 4.19 -7.25
N ASP A 89 -16.49 3.03 -7.80
CA ASP A 89 -17.83 2.44 -7.65
C ASP A 89 -17.74 0.93 -7.34
N PRO A 90 -17.11 0.53 -6.21
CA PRO A 90 -16.98 -0.87 -5.85
C PRO A 90 -18.31 -1.45 -5.38
N ILE A 91 -18.68 -2.63 -5.87
CA ILE A 91 -19.79 -3.40 -5.32
C ILE A 91 -19.30 -4.07 -4.03
N PRO A 92 -19.83 -3.75 -2.83
CA PRO A 92 -19.23 -4.22 -1.57
C PRO A 92 -19.17 -5.74 -1.40
N SER A 93 -20.04 -6.49 -2.10
CA SER A 93 -20.02 -7.96 -2.11
C SER A 93 -18.87 -8.55 -2.95
N SER A 94 -18.30 -7.79 -3.89
CA SER A 94 -17.18 -8.21 -4.74
C SER A 94 -15.87 -7.50 -4.41
N VAL A 95 -15.90 -6.21 -4.06
CA VAL A 95 -14.72 -5.39 -3.72
C VAL A 95 -15.04 -4.53 -2.48
N PRO A 96 -14.36 -4.72 -1.34
CA PRO A 96 -14.50 -3.83 -0.20
C PRO A 96 -14.04 -2.41 -0.51
N GLU A 97 -14.72 -1.40 0.03
CA GLU A 97 -14.36 0.02 -0.18
C GLU A 97 -12.90 0.35 0.15
N CYS A 98 -12.33 -0.27 1.20
CA CYS A 98 -10.92 -0.06 1.55
C CYS A 98 -9.94 -0.56 0.48
N VAL A 99 -10.33 -1.58 -0.30
CA VAL A 99 -9.55 -2.09 -1.44
C VAL A 99 -9.55 -1.06 -2.55
N ASP A 100 -10.72 -0.56 -2.94
CA ASP A 100 -10.84 0.46 -3.98
C ASP A 100 -10.03 1.73 -3.61
N LEU A 101 -10.12 2.19 -2.35
CA LEU A 101 -9.30 3.31 -1.87
C LEU A 101 -7.79 3.03 -2.01
N ALA A 102 -7.34 1.80 -1.77
CA ALA A 102 -5.93 1.45 -1.94
C ALA A 102 -5.53 1.37 -3.43
N VAL A 103 -6.40 0.79 -4.28
CA VAL A 103 -6.17 0.61 -5.73
C VAL A 103 -5.95 1.94 -6.44
N ARG A 104 -6.69 3.01 -6.06
CA ARG A 104 -6.48 4.38 -6.55
C ARG A 104 -5.08 4.94 -6.29
N HIS A 105 -4.29 4.27 -5.47
CA HIS A 105 -2.90 4.62 -5.15
C HIS A 105 -1.91 3.50 -5.49
N MET A 106 -2.31 2.51 -6.30
CA MET A 106 -1.45 1.43 -6.78
C MET A 106 -0.93 1.74 -8.19
N ASN A 107 0.32 1.33 -8.44
CA ASN A 107 0.85 1.25 -9.79
C ASN A 107 0.48 -0.09 -10.46
N THR A 108 0.69 -0.15 -11.76
CA THR A 108 0.51 -1.36 -12.57
C THR A 108 1.45 -2.46 -12.06
N ALA A 109 0.92 -3.67 -11.91
CA ALA A 109 1.58 -4.83 -11.26
C ALA A 109 2.07 -4.62 -9.81
N GLU A 110 1.63 -3.58 -9.09
CA GLU A 110 1.99 -3.41 -7.69
C GLU A 110 1.33 -4.48 -6.79
N ARG A 111 2.03 -4.88 -5.72
CA ARG A 111 1.49 -5.70 -4.63
C ARG A 111 1.51 -4.91 -3.34
N SER A 112 0.38 -4.86 -2.65
CA SER A 112 0.19 -4.01 -1.47
C SER A 112 -0.63 -4.66 -0.36
N LEU A 113 -0.24 -4.39 0.88
CA LEU A 113 -1.03 -4.72 2.06
C LEU A 113 -1.98 -3.55 2.38
N THR A 114 -3.27 -3.84 2.59
CA THR A 114 -4.28 -2.82 2.91
C THR A 114 -4.90 -3.07 4.27
N LEU A 115 -4.71 -2.11 5.17
CA LEU A 115 -5.14 -2.17 6.55
C LEU A 115 -6.32 -1.25 6.76
N ARG A 116 -7.44 -1.80 7.21
CA ARG A 116 -8.55 -1.02 7.73
C ARG A 116 -8.50 -1.03 9.26
N TYR A 117 -8.50 0.16 9.86
CA TYR A 117 -8.60 0.35 11.30
C TYR A 117 -10.03 0.75 11.65
N SER A 118 -10.69 -0.01 12.52
CA SER A 118 -11.97 0.42 13.11
C SER A 118 -11.70 1.25 14.36
N ALA A 119 -12.55 2.25 14.61
CA ALA A 119 -12.44 3.12 15.79
C ALA A 119 -12.48 2.35 17.13
N GLU A 120 -13.02 1.12 17.14
CA GLU A 120 -13.17 0.27 18.32
C GLU A 120 -12.04 -0.76 18.53
N ARG A 121 -11.14 -0.96 17.56
CA ARG A 121 -10.02 -1.95 17.67
C ARG A 121 -8.67 -1.28 17.76
N SER A 122 -8.45 -0.54 18.84
CA SER A 122 -7.16 0.06 19.18
C SER A 122 -6.29 -0.80 20.11
N LYS A 123 -6.54 -2.13 20.25
CA LYS A 123 -5.75 -3.00 21.16
C LYS A 123 -5.25 -4.36 20.66
N THR A 124 -5.60 -4.85 19.48
CA THR A 124 -5.07 -6.13 18.98
C THR A 124 -4.79 -6.10 17.48
N ARG A 125 -3.51 -6.19 17.13
CA ARG A 125 -2.97 -6.29 15.77
C ARG A 125 -3.50 -7.56 15.08
N THR A 126 -4.51 -7.43 14.22
CA THR A 126 -4.67 -8.31 13.06
C THR A 126 -5.15 -7.46 11.88
N PRO A 127 -4.32 -7.29 10.84
CA PRO A 127 -4.69 -6.54 9.64
C PRO A 127 -5.77 -7.27 8.82
N ASP A 128 -6.65 -6.55 8.13
CA ASP A 128 -7.82 -7.17 7.48
C ASP A 128 -7.61 -7.60 6.01
N LEU A 129 -6.62 -7.12 5.24
CA LEU A 129 -6.55 -7.45 3.80
C LEU A 129 -5.15 -7.41 3.16
N ALA A 130 -4.84 -8.38 2.29
CA ALA A 130 -3.67 -8.37 1.40
C ALA A 130 -4.14 -8.31 -0.07
N ILE A 131 -3.69 -7.30 -0.81
CA ILE A 131 -4.00 -7.13 -2.24
C ILE A 131 -2.78 -7.59 -3.04
N HIS A 132 -2.96 -8.45 -4.03
CA HIS A 132 -1.89 -8.88 -4.92
C HIS A 132 -2.33 -8.78 -6.36
N HIS A 133 -1.42 -8.38 -7.26
CA HIS A 133 -1.61 -8.40 -8.70
C HIS A 133 -2.74 -7.50 -9.21
N ASN A 134 -2.34 -6.28 -9.59
CA ASN A 134 -2.95 -5.61 -10.72
C ASN A 134 -2.37 -6.30 -11.99
N LYS A 135 -3.07 -7.33 -12.49
CA LYS A 135 -2.75 -7.94 -13.78
C LYS A 135 -3.24 -6.99 -14.86
N THR A 136 -2.34 -6.13 -15.28
CA THR A 136 -2.50 -5.37 -16.51
C THR A 136 -1.55 -6.03 -17.50
N GLU A 137 -2.00 -7.14 -18.06
CA GLU A 137 -1.50 -7.55 -19.37
C GLU A 137 -2.18 -6.60 -20.38
N THR A 138 -1.40 -5.63 -20.85
CA THR A 138 -1.58 -5.06 -22.20
C THR A 138 -1.76 -6.20 -23.20
N CYS A 139 -2.55 -5.98 -24.25
CA CYS A 139 -2.68 -6.89 -25.40
C CYS A 139 -1.41 -7.69 -25.74
#